data_AF-A0A941S8S9-F1
#
_entry.id   AF-A0A941S8S9-F1
#
_cell.length_a   1.000
_cell.length_b   1.000
_cell.length_c   1.000
_cell.angle_alpha   90.00
_cell.angle_beta   90.00
_cell.angle_gamma   90.00
#
_symmetry.space_group_name_H-M   'P 1'
#
loop_
_entity.id
_entity.type
_entity.pdbx_description
1 polymer ?
#
loop_
_entity_poly.entity_id
_entity_poly.type
_entity_poly.pdbx_seq_one_letter_code
_entity_poly.pdbx_strand_id
1 'polypeptide(L)'
;MKRARIAHKGSAVWAELVDHDNALRLGNGETIPAADAHWLAPVTPGASIFALGLNYADHVKELGFKTKEPPLIFLKGMNTLVGHLGTTVRPDDANQMHPECEL
;
A
#
# COMPACT_ATOMS: atom_id res chain seq x y z
N MET A 1 12.14 1.17 13.46
CA MET A 1 10.84 0.68 13.97
C MET A 1 9.86 0.64 12.81
N LYS A 2 9.29 -0.53 12.50
CA LYS A 2 8.28 -0.69 11.44
C LYS A 2 6.90 -0.66 12.06
N ARG A 3 5.98 0.13 11.51
CA ARG A 3 4.60 0.28 12.02
C ARG A 3 3.62 -0.28 11.00
N ALA A 4 2.56 -0.90 11.52
CA ALA A 4 1.49 -1.47 10.74
C ALA A 4 0.13 -0.97 11.25
N ARG A 5 -0.86 -1.00 10.38
CA ARG A 5 -2.27 -0.79 10.74
C ARG A 5 -3.02 -2.09 10.49
N ILE A 6 -3.78 -2.55 11.47
CA ILE A 6 -4.53 -3.81 11.38
C ILE A 6 -5.95 -3.63 11.90
N ALA A 7 -6.86 -4.50 11.47
CA ALA A 7 -8.15 -4.68 12.12
C ALA A 7 -8.01 -5.74 13.21
N HIS A 8 -8.21 -5.35 14.47
CA HIS A 8 -8.14 -6.24 15.63
C HIS A 8 -9.39 -6.06 16.49
N LYS A 9 -10.09 -7.16 16.81
CA LYS A 9 -11.30 -7.15 17.65
C LYS A 9 -12.34 -6.08 17.24
N GLY A 10 -12.55 -5.93 15.94
CA GLY A 10 -13.53 -4.99 15.36
C GLY A 10 -13.08 -3.52 15.26
N SER A 11 -11.83 -3.20 15.62
CA SER A 11 -11.28 -1.84 15.57
C SER A 11 -10.01 -1.76 14.74
N ALA A 12 -9.79 -0.64 14.05
CA ALA A 12 -8.52 -0.37 13.39
C ALA A 12 -7.50 0.15 14.41
N VAL A 13 -6.35 -0.51 14.52
CA VAL A 13 -5.30 -0.19 15.50
C VAL A 13 -3.94 -0.09 14.83
N TRP A 14 -3.06 0.73 15.41
CA TRP A 14 -1.64 0.75 15.05
C TRP A 14 -0.87 -0.25 15.90
N ALA A 15 0.05 -0.96 15.27
CA ALA A 15 0.96 -1.91 15.91
C ALA A 15 2.39 -1.72 15.39
N GLU A 16 3.35 -2.26 16.13
CA GLU A 16 4.75 -2.34 15.74
C GLU A 16 5.08 -3.76 15.30
N LEU A 17 5.77 -3.90 14.17
CA LEU A 17 6.36 -5.17 13.76
C LEU A 17 7.58 -5.48 14.62
N VAL A 18 7.55 -6.66 15.25
CA VAL A 18 8.58 -7.19 16.15
C VAL A 18 8.93 -8.61 15.74
N ASP A 19 9.94 -9.20 16.39
CA ASP A 19 10.37 -10.59 16.13
C ASP A 19 10.65 -10.86 14.64
N HIS A 20 11.54 -10.07 14.04
CA HIS A 20 11.87 -10.15 12.62
C HIS A 20 10.63 -10.09 11.70
N ASP A 21 9.67 -9.24 12.05
CA ASP A 21 8.38 -9.03 11.36
C ASP A 21 7.39 -10.21 11.47
N ASN A 22 7.65 -11.20 12.33
CA ASN A 22 6.75 -12.33 12.55
C ASN A 22 5.64 -12.06 13.55
N ALA A 23 5.71 -10.95 14.30
CA ALA A 23 4.72 -10.59 15.29
C ALA A 23 4.41 -9.08 15.29
N LEU A 24 3.23 -8.74 15.78
CA LEU A 24 2.75 -7.38 15.94
C LEU A 24 2.52 -7.09 17.42
N ARG A 25 3.22 -6.08 17.94
CA ARG A 25 2.99 -5.55 19.28
C ARG A 25 2.03 -4.37 19.22
N LEU A 26 0.88 -4.52 19.87
CA LEU A 26 -0.16 -3.51 19.99
C LEU A 26 0.20 -2.46 21.05
N GLY A 27 -0.44 -1.29 21.00
CA GLY A 27 -0.18 -0.20 21.97
C GLY A 27 -0.52 -0.55 23.43
N ASN A 28 -1.30 -1.60 23.67
CA ASN A 28 -1.61 -2.14 25.00
C ASN A 28 -0.61 -3.22 25.46
N GLY A 29 0.42 -3.54 24.68
CA GLY A 29 1.41 -4.58 24.96
C GLY A 29 1.02 -6.00 24.51
N GLU A 30 -0.22 -6.23 24.09
CA GLU A 30 -0.64 -7.49 23.46
C GLU A 30 0.20 -7.76 22.22
N THR A 31 0.59 -9.01 22.02
CA THR A 31 1.34 -9.45 20.83
C THR A 31 0.52 -10.47 20.08
N ILE A 32 0.40 -10.31 18.77
CA ILE A 32 -0.26 -11.27 17.88
C ILE A 32 0.70 -11.72 16.77
N PRO A 33 0.60 -12.95 16.27
CA PRO A 33 1.36 -13.36 15.09
C PRO A 33 0.99 -12.50 13.87
N ALA A 34 1.99 -12.10 13.09
CA ALA A 34 1.78 -11.30 11.88
C ALA A 34 0.98 -12.07 10.81
N ALA A 35 1.10 -13.40 10.80
CA ALA A 35 0.36 -14.29 9.93
C ALA A 35 -1.16 -14.30 10.21
N ASP A 36 -1.56 -14.03 11.46
CA ASP A 36 -2.97 -14.03 11.89
C ASP A 36 -3.60 -12.63 11.77
N ALA A 37 -2.81 -11.63 11.37
CA ALA A 37 -3.24 -10.26 11.34
C ALA A 37 -4.12 -9.97 10.12
N HIS A 38 -5.23 -9.26 10.34
CA HIS A 38 -5.98 -8.65 9.26
C HIS A 38 -5.37 -7.27 8.94
N TRP A 39 -4.54 -7.22 7.89
CA TRP A 39 -3.82 -6.03 7.48
C TRP A 39 -4.73 -4.96 6.89
N LEU A 40 -4.49 -3.71 7.28
CA LEU A 40 -5.04 -2.52 6.65
C LEU A 40 -3.92 -1.77 5.93
N ALA A 41 -4.27 -0.90 4.98
CA ALA A 41 -3.30 0.01 4.40
C ALA A 41 -2.65 0.86 5.51
N PRO A 42 -1.31 1.00 5.54
CA PRO A 42 -0.57 1.66 6.61
C PRO A 42 -0.63 3.19 6.50
N VAL A 43 -1.82 3.72 6.23
CA VAL A 43 -2.09 5.16 6.09
C VAL A 43 -3.19 5.60 7.04
N THR A 44 -3.13 6.86 7.43
CA THR A 44 -4.19 7.53 8.19
C THR A 44 -5.42 7.72 7.30
N PRO A 45 -6.65 7.42 7.80
CA PRO A 45 -7.88 7.74 7.08
C PRO A 45 -7.93 9.22 6.66
N GLY A 46 -8.35 9.48 5.41
CA GLY A 46 -8.41 10.83 4.84
C GLY A 46 -7.10 11.34 4.23
N ALA A 47 -6.04 10.53 4.15
CA ALA A 47 -4.83 10.91 3.45
C ALA A 47 -5.08 11.20 1.95
N SER A 48 -4.29 12.09 1.37
CA SER A 48 -4.24 12.31 -0.08
C SER A 48 -3.13 11.47 -0.70
N ILE A 49 -3.42 10.78 -1.79
CA ILE A 49 -2.46 9.92 -2.50
C ILE A 49 -2.08 10.59 -3.82
N PHE A 50 -0.83 11.05 -3.89
CA PHE A 50 -0.23 11.57 -5.12
C PHE A 50 0.69 10.48 -5.70
N ALA A 51 0.43 10.08 -6.94
CA ALA A 51 1.26 9.14 -7.68
C ALA A 51 2.06 9.89 -8.75
N LEU A 52 3.30 9.43 -8.98
CA LEU A 52 4.21 10.04 -9.93
C LEU A 52 4.49 9.05 -11.07
N GLY A 53 4.13 9.41 -12.28
CA GLY A 53 4.40 8.59 -13.47
C GLY A 53 5.80 8.85 -14.03
N LEU A 54 6.37 7.82 -14.69
CA LEU A 54 7.60 7.94 -15.49
C LEU A 54 8.83 8.41 -14.68
N ASN A 55 8.94 7.97 -13.42
CA ASN A 55 10.00 8.40 -12.50
C ASN A 55 11.25 7.49 -12.45
N TYR A 56 11.26 6.38 -13.20
CA TYR A 56 12.41 5.49 -13.33
C TYR A 56 12.95 5.54 -14.77
N ALA A 57 14.22 5.89 -14.93
CA ALA A 57 14.83 6.11 -16.25
C ALA A 57 14.71 4.91 -17.19
N ASP A 58 14.84 3.69 -16.66
CA ASP A 58 14.73 2.47 -17.47
C ASP A 58 13.28 2.16 -17.86
N HIS A 59 12.33 2.44 -16.98
CA HIS A 59 10.89 2.33 -17.29
C HIS A 59 10.45 3.35 -18.35
N VAL A 60 11.03 4.56 -18.33
CA VAL A 60 10.80 5.58 -19.38
C VAL A 60 11.26 5.08 -20.75
N LYS A 61 12.44 4.45 -20.82
CA LYS A 61 12.98 3.88 -22.07
C LYS A 61 12.11 2.75 -22.61
N GLU A 62 11.65 1.85 -21.73
CA GLU A 62 10.81 0.69 -22.09
C GLU A 62 9.51 1.13 -22.78
N LEU A 63 8.87 2.17 -22.27
CA LEU A 63 7.60 2.68 -22.82
C LEU A 63 7.77 3.61 -24.03
N GLY A 64 9.01 3.89 -24.45
CA GLY A 64 9.30 4.82 -25.55
C GLY A 64 8.88 6.27 -25.26
N PHE A 65 8.65 6.61 -23.98
CA PHE A 65 8.28 7.96 -23.58
C PHE A 65 9.51 8.83 -23.41
N LYS A 66 9.32 10.15 -23.51
CA LYS A 66 10.30 11.13 -23.04
C LYS A 66 9.95 11.48 -21.61
N THR A 67 10.96 11.70 -20.77
CA THR A 67 10.75 12.34 -19.47
C THR A 67 9.99 13.65 -19.66
N LYS A 68 9.00 13.90 -18.80
CA LYS A 68 8.20 15.13 -18.84
C LYS A 68 8.68 16.10 -17.78
N GLU A 69 8.86 17.36 -18.17
CA GLU A 69 8.90 18.48 -17.25
C GLU A 69 7.70 19.41 -17.52
N PRO A 70 6.86 19.70 -16.52
CA PRO A 70 6.94 19.24 -15.13
C PRO A 70 6.62 17.74 -14.96
N PRO A 71 6.96 17.13 -13.80
CA PRO A 71 6.69 15.71 -13.52
C PRO A 71 5.21 15.36 -13.68
N LEU A 72 4.93 14.17 -14.21
CA LEU A 72 3.55 13.69 -14.36
C LEU A 72 3.01 13.22 -13.00
N ILE A 73 2.15 14.03 -12.39
CA ILE A 73 1.50 13.69 -11.12
C ILE A 73 0.00 13.45 -11.36
N PHE A 74 -0.54 12.42 -10.72
CA PHE A 74 -1.98 12.15 -10.70
C PHE A 74 -2.44 11.69 -9.30
N LEU A 75 -3.75 11.75 -9.07
CA LEU A 75 -4.35 11.36 -7.79
C LEU A 75 -4.87 9.93 -7.84
N LYS A 76 -4.71 9.20 -6.74
CA LYS A 76 -5.44 7.96 -6.48
C LYS A 76 -6.44 8.18 -5.35
N GLY A 77 -7.66 7.66 -5.52
CA GLY A 77 -8.68 7.74 -4.49
C GLY A 77 -8.35 6.86 -3.28
N MET A 78 -8.78 7.26 -2.07
CA MET A 78 -8.59 6.47 -0.86
C MET A 78 -9.25 5.09 -0.92
N ASN A 79 -10.32 4.96 -1.70
CA ASN A 79 -11.02 3.71 -1.97
C ASN A 79 -10.21 2.72 -2.83
N THR A 80 -9.02 3.11 -3.32
CA THR A 80 -8.13 2.23 -4.10
C THR A 80 -7.13 1.47 -3.24
N LEU A 81 -7.03 1.79 -1.95
CA LEU A 81 -6.10 1.14 -1.03
C LEU A 81 -6.62 -0.21 -0.58
N VAL A 82 -5.74 -1.21 -0.64
CA VAL A 82 -5.95 -2.57 -0.13
C VAL A 82 -4.85 -2.88 0.88
N GLY A 83 -5.19 -3.57 1.96
CA GLY A 83 -4.21 -4.00 2.96
C GLY A 83 -3.22 -5.03 2.40
N HIS A 84 -2.10 -5.22 3.11
CA HIS A 84 -1.14 -6.27 2.76
C HIS A 84 -1.82 -7.65 2.70
N LEU A 85 -1.46 -8.48 1.70
CA LEU A 85 -2.10 -9.78 1.40
C LEU A 85 -3.60 -9.69 1.04
N GLY A 86 -4.15 -8.49 0.87
CA GLY A 86 -5.51 -8.30 0.40
C GLY A 86 -5.66 -8.60 -1.09
N THR A 87 -6.93 -8.67 -1.53
CA THR A 87 -7.28 -8.98 -2.92
C THR A 87 -7.77 -7.74 -3.64
N THR A 88 -7.19 -7.45 -4.80
CA THR A 88 -7.70 -6.43 -5.72
C THR A 88 -8.61 -7.10 -6.76
N VAL A 89 -9.87 -6.69 -6.80
CA VAL A 89 -10.84 -7.20 -7.78
C VAL A 89 -10.55 -6.57 -9.14
N ARG A 90 -10.40 -7.41 -10.17
CA ARG A 90 -10.37 -6.96 -11.57
C ARG A 90 -11.80 -6.69 -12.03
N PRO A 91 -12.12 -5.48 -12.55
CA PRO A 91 -13.41 -5.22 -13.17
C PRO A 91 -13.68 -6.14 -14.38
N ASP A 92 -14.92 -6.55 -14.58
CA ASP A 92 -15.32 -7.47 -15.65
C ASP A 92 -15.04 -6.92 -17.06
N ASP A 93 -15.07 -5.60 -17.21
CA ASP A 93 -14.80 -4.86 -18.45
C ASP A 93 -13.33 -4.46 -18.63
N ALA A 94 -12.46 -4.79 -17.68
CA ALA A 94 -11.04 -4.48 -17.78
C ALA A 94 -10.34 -5.48 -18.72
N ASN A 95 -9.98 -5.02 -19.93
CA ASN A 95 -9.21 -5.82 -20.89
C ASN A 95 -7.74 -5.99 -20.48
N GLN A 96 -7.19 -5.05 -19.70
CA GLN A 96 -5.82 -5.06 -19.21
C GLN A 96 -5.77 -4.57 -17.76
N MET A 97 -4.96 -5.22 -16.93
CA MET A 97 -4.68 -4.83 -15.54
C MET A 97 -3.19 -5.04 -15.29
N HIS A 98 -2.42 -3.96 -15.21
CA HIS A 98 -0.97 -4.01 -15.08
C HIS A 98 -0.54 -3.77 -13.63
N PRO A 99 0.45 -4.53 -13.11
CA PRO A 99 1.09 -4.20 -11.85
C PRO A 99 2.11 -3.06 -12.05
N GLU A 100 2.06 -2.05 -11.21
CA GLU A 100 3.07 -0.99 -11.10
C GLU A 100 3.51 -0.93 -9.62
N CYS A 101 4.75 -1.33 -9.35
CA CYS A 101 5.32 -1.40 -8.00
C CYS A 101 6.16 -0.15 -7.75
N GLU A 102 5.89 0.54 -6.64
CA GLU A 102 6.47 1.83 -6.29
C GLU A 102 7.04 1.78 -4.85
N LEU A 103 7.96 2.71 -4.52
CA LEU A 103 8.57 2.85 -3.18
C LEU A 103 7.72 3.69 -2.22
#